data_AF-A0A4W2DHY1-F1
#
_entry.id   AF-A0A4W2DHY1-F1
#
_cell.length_a   1.000
_cell.length_b   1.000
_cell.length_c   1.000
_cell.angle_alpha   90.00
_cell.angle_beta   90.00
_cell.angle_gamma   90.00
#
_symmetry.space_group_name_H-M   'P 1'
#
loop_
_entity.id
_entity.type
_entity.pdbx_description
1 polymer ?
#
loop_
_entity_poly.entity_id
_entity_poly.type
_entity_poly.pdbx_seq_one_letter_code
_entity_poly.pdbx_strand_id
1 'polypeptide(L)'
;MAPRGCAGPLPPPPSPQTWVWPRKMLAMGALAGFWVLSLLTYGYLSWGQGLEEEEEGALRAQTGERLEPSVTALSQPHLIFILADDQGFRDVGYHGSEIKTPTLDKLAAEGVKLENYYVQPICTPSRSQFITGKIMKQNGLYLTSLGILRNSPVWQRKNCASLKVSFSYVFYWL
;
A
#
# COMPACT_ATOMS: atom_id res chain seq x y z
N MET A 1 -8.89 -69.79 61.77
CA MET A 1 -10.05 -70.38 61.06
C MET A 1 -10.61 -69.30 60.13
N ALA A 2 -10.24 -69.18 58.86
CA ALA A 2 -10.50 -70.06 57.68
C ALA A 2 -11.97 -69.90 57.18
N PRO A 3 -12.21 -69.78 55.85
CA PRO A 3 -11.66 -70.72 54.88
C PRO A 3 -11.00 -70.13 53.64
N ARG A 4 -10.02 -70.91 53.17
CA ARG A 4 -9.51 -70.88 51.79
C ARG A 4 -10.65 -71.39 50.90
N GLY A 5 -11.14 -70.55 49.99
CA GLY A 5 -12.06 -70.98 48.94
C GLY A 5 -11.27 -71.54 47.76
N CYS A 6 -11.60 -72.77 47.36
CA CYS A 6 -11.00 -73.48 46.23
C CYS A 6 -11.19 -72.72 44.91
N ALA A 7 -10.11 -72.54 44.15
CA ALA A 7 -10.17 -72.06 42.78
C ALA A 7 -10.80 -73.14 41.87
N GLY A 8 -11.87 -72.80 41.17
CA GLY A 8 -12.39 -73.60 40.06
C GLY A 8 -11.48 -73.50 38.82
N PRO A 9 -11.70 -74.35 37.78
CA PRO A 9 -10.84 -74.38 36.60
C PRO A 9 -10.90 -73.06 35.82
N LEU A 10 -9.74 -72.62 35.31
CA LEU A 10 -9.60 -71.39 34.53
C LEU A 10 -10.37 -71.48 33.19
N PRO A 11 -10.97 -70.37 32.72
CA PRO A 11 -11.62 -70.31 31.42
C PRO A 11 -10.61 -70.44 30.27
N PRO A 12 -11.03 -70.96 29.09
CA PRO A 12 -10.15 -71.04 27.92
C PRO A 12 -9.73 -69.65 27.43
N PRO A 13 -8.55 -69.52 26.81
CA PRO A 13 -8.07 -68.23 26.31
C PRO A 13 -8.95 -67.71 25.16
N PRO A 14 -9.15 -66.39 25.06
CA PRO A 14 -9.89 -65.79 23.94
C PRO A 14 -9.18 -66.05 22.61
N SER A 15 -9.96 -66.21 21.54
CA SER A 15 -9.44 -66.37 20.18
C SER A 15 -8.67 -65.12 19.72
N PRO A 16 -7.61 -65.26 18.89
CA PRO A 16 -6.80 -64.14 18.45
C PRO A 16 -7.63 -63.18 17.60
N GLN A 17 -7.83 -61.97 18.12
CA GLN A 17 -8.49 -60.87 17.42
C GLN A 17 -7.55 -60.38 16.30
N THR A 18 -7.86 -60.70 15.05
CA THR A 18 -7.17 -60.09 13.90
C THR A 18 -7.71 -58.68 13.71
N TRP A 19 -6.85 -57.70 13.94
CA TRP A 19 -7.20 -56.29 13.87
C TRP A 19 -7.36 -55.84 12.42
N VAL A 20 -8.54 -56.03 11.85
CA VAL A 20 -8.87 -55.58 10.49
C VAL A 20 -9.39 -54.16 10.57
N TRP A 21 -8.58 -53.19 10.14
CA TRP A 21 -8.97 -51.79 10.14
C TRP A 21 -10.13 -51.53 9.16
N PRO A 22 -11.17 -50.77 9.57
CA PRO A 22 -12.23 -50.38 8.66
C PRO A 22 -11.66 -49.58 7.48
N ARG A 23 -12.05 -49.93 6.25
CA ARG A 23 -11.62 -49.23 5.01
C ARG A 23 -11.71 -47.70 5.07
N LYS A 24 -12.66 -47.16 5.84
CA LYS A 24 -12.84 -45.71 6.05
C LYS A 24 -11.70 -45.06 6.84
N MET A 25 -11.09 -45.76 7.80
CA MET A 25 -9.96 -45.24 8.59
C MET A 25 -8.66 -45.20 7.77
N LEU A 26 -8.45 -46.16 6.89
CA LEU A 26 -7.30 -46.17 5.99
C LEU A 26 -7.34 -45.00 5.00
N ALA A 27 -8.53 -44.68 4.48
CA ALA A 27 -8.74 -43.57 3.55
C ALA A 27 -8.54 -42.19 4.20
N MET A 28 -8.99 -41.99 5.44
CA MET A 28 -8.75 -40.72 6.16
C MET A 28 -7.28 -40.50 6.50
N GLY A 29 -6.53 -41.57 6.84
CA GLY A 29 -5.10 -41.49 7.07
C GLY A 29 -4.31 -41.07 5.82
N ALA A 30 -4.70 -41.58 4.65
CA ALA A 30 -4.07 -41.20 3.38
C ALA A 30 -4.30 -39.71 3.04
N LEU A 31 -5.51 -39.19 3.28
CA LEU A 31 -5.83 -37.78 3.03
C LEU A 31 -5.09 -36.85 3.99
N ALA A 32 -5.02 -37.19 5.29
CA ALA A 32 -4.26 -36.41 6.26
C ALA A 32 -2.76 -36.40 5.94
N GLY A 33 -2.20 -37.54 5.55
CA GLY A 33 -0.79 -37.64 5.13
C GLY A 33 -0.48 -36.77 3.90
N PHE A 34 -1.36 -36.76 2.90
CA PHE A 34 -1.18 -35.95 1.70
C PHE A 34 -1.23 -34.43 2.00
N TRP A 35 -2.12 -34.01 2.91
CA TRP A 35 -2.20 -32.62 3.34
C TRP A 35 -0.95 -32.14 4.08
N VAL A 36 -0.42 -32.95 5.01
CA VAL A 36 0.80 -32.61 5.75
C VAL A 36 2.00 -32.55 4.83
N LEU A 37 2.15 -33.50 3.91
CA LEU A 37 3.25 -33.52 2.94
C LEU A 37 3.19 -32.33 1.99
N SER A 38 2.00 -31.93 1.54
CA SER A 38 1.79 -30.75 0.70
C SER A 38 2.20 -29.45 1.43
N LEU A 39 1.75 -29.27 2.68
CA LEU A 39 2.09 -28.08 3.47
C LEU A 39 3.59 -27.98 3.77
N LEU A 40 4.25 -29.10 4.08
CA LEU A 40 5.70 -29.16 4.29
C LEU A 40 6.47 -28.84 3.00
N THR A 41 6.01 -29.34 1.86
CA THR A 41 6.65 -29.06 0.56
C THR A 41 6.49 -27.59 0.16
N TYR A 42 5.30 -27.01 0.37
CA TYR A 42 5.03 -25.60 0.08
C TYR A 42 5.80 -24.66 1.03
N GLY A 43 5.89 -25.02 2.31
CA GLY A 43 6.71 -24.30 3.28
C GLY A 43 8.20 -24.34 2.93
N TYR A 44 8.72 -25.49 2.47
CA TYR A 44 10.12 -25.63 2.06
C TYR A 44 10.43 -24.83 0.78
N LEU A 45 9.55 -24.89 -0.22
CA LEU A 45 9.69 -24.10 -1.45
C LEU A 45 9.57 -22.60 -1.19
N SER A 46 8.67 -22.18 -0.29
CA SER A 46 8.52 -20.79 0.10
C SER A 46 9.70 -20.27 0.93
N TRP A 47 10.33 -21.12 1.76
CA TRP A 47 11.51 -20.72 2.54
C TRP A 47 12.70 -20.45 1.62
N GLY A 48 12.86 -21.22 0.54
CA GLY A 48 13.93 -20.99 -0.45
C GLY A 48 13.93 -19.59 -1.08
N GLN A 49 12.75 -18.99 -1.29
CA GLN A 49 12.64 -17.66 -1.93
C GLN A 49 12.99 -16.49 -1.00
N GLY A 50 13.04 -16.68 0.32
CA GLY A 50 13.29 -15.58 1.26
C GLY A 50 14.78 -15.33 1.53
N LEU A 51 15.65 -16.31 1.34
CA LEU A 51 17.08 -16.19 1.67
C LEU A 51 17.93 -15.66 0.49
N GLU A 52 17.46 -15.81 -0.75
CA GLU A 52 18.16 -15.24 -1.92
C GLU A 52 17.93 -13.73 -2.06
N GLU A 53 16.78 -13.21 -1.60
CA GLU A 53 16.47 -11.77 -1.63
C GLU A 53 17.28 -10.96 -0.60
N GLU A 54 17.59 -11.54 0.57
CA GLU A 54 18.39 -10.85 1.60
C GLU A 54 19.89 -10.79 1.23
N GLU A 55 20.46 -11.84 0.63
CA GLU A 55 21.86 -11.82 0.21
C GLU A 55 22.09 -10.95 -1.04
N GLU A 56 21.20 -10.99 -2.05
CA GLU A 56 21.30 -10.08 -3.20
C GLU A 56 21.04 -8.61 -2.81
N GLY A 57 20.13 -8.36 -1.87
CA GLY A 57 19.85 -7.01 -1.36
C GLY A 57 21.03 -6.42 -0.58
N ALA A 58 21.72 -7.25 0.22
CA ALA A 58 22.90 -6.84 0.97
C ALA A 58 24.14 -6.66 0.07
N LEU A 59 24.31 -7.48 -0.98
CA LEU A 59 25.41 -7.33 -1.94
C LEU A 59 25.23 -6.09 -2.83
N ARG A 60 24.00 -5.83 -3.30
CA ARG A 60 23.67 -4.62 -4.10
C ARG A 60 23.84 -3.31 -3.33
N ALA A 61 23.78 -3.34 -1.99
CA ALA A 61 24.05 -2.16 -1.18
C ALA A 61 25.55 -1.83 -1.06
N GLN A 62 26.44 -2.79 -1.35
CA GLN A 62 27.89 -2.63 -1.19
C GLN A 62 28.63 -2.36 -2.50
N THR A 63 28.10 -2.80 -3.65
CA THR A 63 28.67 -2.45 -4.96
C THR A 63 28.10 -1.13 -5.44
N GLY A 64 28.77 -0.04 -5.06
CA GLY A 64 28.56 1.28 -5.65
C GLY A 64 28.95 1.28 -7.12
N GLU A 65 28.06 0.80 -7.99
CA GLU A 65 28.04 1.23 -9.39
C GLU A 65 27.26 2.53 -9.46
N ARG A 66 28.01 3.61 -9.67
CA ARG A 66 27.48 4.89 -10.11
C ARG A 66 26.64 4.60 -11.37
N LEU A 67 25.32 4.70 -11.24
CA LEU A 67 24.39 4.56 -12.36
C LEU A 67 24.73 5.64 -13.40
N GLU A 68 25.50 5.26 -14.42
CA GLU A 68 25.59 6.01 -15.66
C GLU A 68 24.20 6.00 -16.31
N PRO A 69 23.64 7.16 -16.69
CA PRO A 69 22.27 7.23 -17.18
C PRO A 69 22.18 6.53 -18.53
N SER A 70 21.57 5.35 -18.58
CA SER A 70 21.24 4.66 -19.82
C SER A 70 20.12 5.41 -20.53
N VAL A 71 20.49 6.22 -21.53
CA VAL A 71 19.58 6.95 -22.40
C VAL A 71 18.96 5.98 -23.41
N THR A 72 18.18 4.98 -22.97
CA THR A 72 17.37 4.14 -23.89
C THR A 72 16.23 3.37 -23.22
N ALA A 73 15.43 4.06 -22.41
CA ALA A 73 13.99 3.86 -22.35
C ALA A 73 13.41 5.27 -22.28
N LEU A 74 12.33 5.58 -23.01
CA LEU A 74 11.57 6.79 -22.72
C LEU A 74 10.87 6.55 -21.37
N SER A 75 11.68 6.63 -20.30
CA SER A 75 11.25 6.55 -18.92
C SER A 75 10.17 7.59 -18.76
N GLN A 76 8.99 7.15 -18.31
CA GLN A 76 7.88 8.06 -18.14
C GLN A 76 8.31 9.21 -17.22
N PRO A 77 8.13 10.47 -17.63
CA PRO A 77 8.58 11.59 -16.82
C PRO A 77 7.81 11.57 -15.49
N HIS A 78 8.53 11.75 -14.39
CA HIS A 78 7.90 11.92 -13.08
C HIS A 78 7.29 13.31 -12.99
N LEU A 79 5.98 13.37 -12.74
CA LEU A 79 5.25 14.63 -12.56
C LEU A 79 5.14 14.93 -11.06
N ILE A 80 5.81 16.00 -10.62
CA ILE A 80 5.78 16.46 -9.23
C ILE A 80 5.07 17.80 -9.20
N PHE A 81 4.00 17.89 -8.41
CA PHE A 81 3.27 19.14 -8.16
C PHE A 81 3.60 19.67 -6.77
N ILE A 82 4.11 20.90 -6.70
CA ILE A 82 4.34 21.63 -5.45
C ILE A 82 3.28 22.72 -5.34
N LEU A 83 2.41 22.61 -4.35
CA LEU A 83 1.34 23.57 -4.09
C LEU A 83 1.58 24.26 -2.75
N ALA A 84 1.88 25.56 -2.79
CA ALA A 84 2.02 26.38 -1.59
C ALA A 84 0.65 26.91 -1.13
N ASP A 85 0.46 27.03 0.19
CA ASP A 85 -0.71 27.68 0.78
C ASP A 85 -0.40 29.13 1.12
N ASP A 86 -1.38 30.02 0.96
CA ASP A 86 -1.30 31.46 1.27
C ASP A 86 -0.09 32.21 0.66
N GLN A 87 0.49 31.71 -0.43
CA GLN A 87 1.58 32.37 -1.13
C GLN A 87 1.08 33.47 -2.08
N GLY A 88 1.47 34.72 -1.80
CA GLY A 88 1.20 35.87 -2.64
C GLY A 88 2.16 36.02 -3.82
N PHE A 89 1.76 36.84 -4.79
CA PHE A 89 2.57 37.10 -6.00
C PHE A 89 3.95 37.68 -5.66
N ARG A 90 4.06 38.53 -4.64
CA ARG A 90 5.32 39.20 -4.25
C ARG A 90 6.13 38.44 -3.20
N ASP A 91 5.76 37.20 -2.85
CA ASP A 91 6.45 36.45 -1.79
C ASP A 91 7.69 35.69 -2.30
N VAL A 92 7.84 35.55 -3.62
CA VAL A 92 8.98 34.87 -4.27
C VAL A 92 10.08 35.84 -4.71
N GLY A 93 11.34 35.44 -4.53
CA GLY A 93 12.52 36.25 -4.82
C GLY A 93 12.58 36.75 -6.26
N TYR A 94 12.22 35.91 -7.24
CA TYR A 94 12.17 36.31 -8.66
C TYR A 94 11.08 37.35 -9.01
N HIS A 95 10.15 37.65 -8.09
CA HIS A 95 9.20 38.78 -8.19
C HIS A 95 9.59 39.98 -7.30
N GLY A 96 10.82 39.99 -6.77
CA GLY A 96 11.32 41.08 -5.93
C GLY A 96 10.80 41.04 -4.49
N SER A 97 10.60 39.84 -3.93
CA SER A 97 10.29 39.64 -2.51
C SER A 97 11.46 40.05 -1.60
N GLU A 98 11.13 40.46 -0.37
CA GLU A 98 12.11 40.59 0.72
C GLU A 98 12.56 39.20 1.25
N ILE A 99 11.72 38.18 1.04
CA ILE A 99 11.99 36.80 1.44
C ILE A 99 12.93 36.16 0.42
N LYS A 100 14.06 35.64 0.90
CA LYS A 100 15.05 34.96 0.06
C LYS A 100 14.60 33.54 -0.25
N THR A 101 14.29 33.25 -1.51
CA THR A 101 13.86 31.93 -1.98
C THR A 101 14.82 31.32 -3.01
N PRO A 102 16.10 31.07 -2.65
CA PRO A 102 17.14 30.74 -3.62
C PRO A 102 16.85 29.47 -4.45
N THR A 103 16.15 28.48 -3.88
CA THR A 103 15.77 27.26 -4.60
C THR A 103 14.68 27.54 -5.64
N LEU A 104 13.68 28.34 -5.31
CA LEU A 104 12.63 28.72 -6.26
C LEU A 104 13.18 29.62 -7.36
N ASP A 105 14.10 30.52 -7.01
CA ASP A 105 14.72 31.44 -7.97
C ASP A 105 15.58 30.67 -9.00
N LYS A 106 16.29 29.62 -8.56
CA LYS A 106 17.01 28.71 -9.47
C LYS A 106 16.05 27.95 -10.38
N LEU A 107 14.98 27.37 -9.83
CA LEU A 107 13.97 26.65 -10.63
C LEU A 107 13.32 27.58 -11.67
N ALA A 108 13.06 28.84 -11.30
CA ALA A 108 12.50 29.84 -12.20
C ALA A 108 13.49 30.31 -13.28
N ALA A 109 14.80 30.26 -13.02
CA ALA A 109 15.85 30.57 -13.98
C ALA A 109 16.12 29.42 -14.97
N GLU A 110 16.01 28.17 -14.51
CA GLU A 110 16.21 26.97 -15.34
C GLU A 110 14.94 26.54 -16.10
N GLY A 111 13.76 26.96 -15.62
CA GLY A 111 12.46 26.55 -16.12
C GLY A 111 11.67 27.63 -16.87
N VAL A 112 10.36 27.42 -16.95
CA VAL A 112 9.40 28.36 -17.56
C VAL A 112 8.60 29.05 -16.46
N LYS A 113 8.54 30.39 -16.53
CA LYS A 113 7.75 31.22 -15.61
C LYS A 113 6.40 31.58 -16.23
N LEU A 114 5.36 31.55 -15.41
CA LEU A 114 4.02 32.03 -15.77
C LEU A 114 3.77 33.35 -15.06
N GLU A 115 3.69 34.44 -15.82
CA GLU A 115 3.46 35.78 -15.25
C GLU A 115 1.98 36.03 -14.90
N ASN A 116 1.07 35.27 -15.53
CA ASN A 116 -0.37 35.42 -15.37
C ASN A 116 -1.01 34.06 -15.05
N TYR A 117 -1.22 33.79 -13.77
CA TYR A 117 -1.93 32.61 -13.27
C TYR A 117 -2.94 33.03 -12.20
N TYR A 118 -4.11 32.41 -12.21
CA TYR A 118 -5.24 32.85 -11.37
C TYR A 118 -5.82 31.68 -10.60
N VAL A 119 -6.15 31.93 -9.33
CA VAL A 119 -6.76 30.96 -8.42
C VAL A 119 -7.96 31.59 -7.71
N GLN A 120 -8.76 30.74 -7.04
CA GLN A 120 -9.80 31.23 -6.16
C GLN A 120 -9.18 31.82 -4.88
N PRO A 121 -9.75 32.88 -4.29
CA PRO A 121 -9.21 33.55 -3.10
C PRO A 121 -9.36 32.72 -1.80
N ILE A 122 -9.71 31.43 -1.89
CA ILE A 122 -9.85 30.53 -0.75
C ILE A 122 -9.20 29.18 -1.08
N CYS A 123 -8.52 28.58 -0.11
CA CYS A 123 -7.76 27.33 -0.22
C CYS A 123 -8.59 26.15 -0.77
N THR A 124 -9.77 25.91 -0.20
CA THR A 124 -10.62 24.75 -0.55
C THR A 124 -11.11 24.79 -2.01
N PRO A 125 -11.72 25.88 -2.53
CA PRO A 125 -12.11 25.91 -3.93
C PRO A 125 -10.90 25.90 -4.86
N SER A 126 -9.79 26.56 -4.51
CA SER A 126 -8.55 26.51 -5.30
C SER A 126 -8.03 25.07 -5.45
N ARG A 127 -7.82 24.36 -4.33
CA ARG A 127 -7.38 22.95 -4.32
C ARG A 127 -8.35 22.04 -5.06
N SER A 128 -9.66 22.27 -4.91
CA SER A 128 -10.67 21.46 -5.64
C SER A 128 -10.57 21.64 -7.15
N GLN A 129 -10.36 22.86 -7.64
CA GLN A 129 -10.27 23.14 -9.07
C GLN A 129 -8.98 22.56 -9.64
N PHE A 130 -7.89 22.64 -8.89
CA PHE A 130 -6.60 22.05 -9.26
C PHE A 130 -6.68 20.52 -9.42
N ILE A 131 -7.29 19.81 -8.45
CA ILE A 131 -7.38 18.35 -8.48
C ILE A 131 -8.38 17.85 -9.53
N THR A 132 -9.54 18.50 -9.66
CA THR A 132 -10.61 18.00 -10.53
C THR A 132 -10.57 18.58 -11.95
N GLY A 133 -9.81 19.65 -12.19
CA GLY A 133 -9.80 20.41 -13.44
C GLY A 133 -11.14 21.10 -13.75
N LYS A 134 -12.04 21.23 -12.77
CA LYS A 134 -13.39 21.78 -12.95
C LYS A 134 -13.58 23.04 -12.15
N ILE A 135 -14.39 23.95 -12.68
CA ILE A 135 -14.73 25.21 -12.00
C ILE A 135 -15.50 24.95 -10.70
N MET A 136 -15.37 25.85 -9.73
CA MET A 136 -15.93 25.75 -8.36
C MET A 136 -17.42 25.34 -8.35
N LYS A 137 -18.22 25.92 -9.24
CA LYS A 137 -19.66 25.63 -9.39
C LYS A 137 -19.93 24.16 -9.72
N GLN A 138 -19.11 23.56 -10.59
CA GLN A 138 -19.25 22.17 -10.99
C GLN A 138 -18.80 21.19 -9.90
N ASN A 139 -17.88 21.62 -9.03
CA ASN A 139 -17.48 20.89 -7.82
C ASN A 139 -18.52 21.02 -6.69
N GLY A 140 -19.60 21.79 -6.92
CA GLY A 140 -20.66 22.05 -5.94
C GLY A 140 -20.16 22.77 -4.69
N LEU A 141 -19.11 23.58 -4.85
CA LEU A 141 -18.62 24.50 -3.83
C LEU A 141 -19.23 25.87 -4.09
N TYR A 142 -19.71 26.52 -3.04
CA TYR A 142 -20.28 27.86 -3.11
C TYR A 142 -19.68 28.69 -1.97
N LEU A 143 -19.19 29.88 -2.31
CA LEU A 143 -18.86 30.89 -1.30
C LEU A 143 -20.18 31.42 -0.74
N THR A 144 -20.38 31.26 0.56
CA THR A 144 -21.46 31.94 1.29
C THR A 144 -20.86 32.83 2.37
N SER A 145 -21.64 33.77 2.90
CA SER A 145 -21.20 34.70 3.96
C SER A 145 -20.71 34.01 5.23
N LEU A 146 -21.04 32.72 5.43
CA LEU A 146 -20.66 31.92 6.59
C LEU A 146 -19.50 30.94 6.33
N GLY A 147 -18.87 30.98 5.15
CA GLY A 147 -17.84 30.03 4.74
C GLY A 147 -18.30 29.10 3.60
N ILE A 148 -17.56 28.00 3.40
CA ILE A 148 -17.80 27.06 2.30
C ILE A 148 -18.83 26.02 2.73
N LEU A 149 -20.03 26.08 2.15
CA LEU A 149 -21.01 25.02 2.31
C LEU A 149 -20.60 23.81 1.46
N ARG A 150 -20.18 22.74 2.13
CA ARG A 150 -20.05 21.40 1.54
C ARG A 150 -21.43 20.77 1.47
N ASN A 151 -22.24 21.16 0.48
CA ASN A 151 -23.62 20.67 0.39
C ASN A 151 -23.94 19.90 -0.90
N SER A 152 -22.92 19.40 -1.61
CA SER A 152 -23.16 18.61 -2.82
C SER A 152 -22.68 17.15 -2.68
N PRO A 153 -23.54 16.16 -2.95
CA PRO A 153 -23.14 14.75 -3.07
C PRO A 153 -22.20 14.48 -4.27
N VAL A 154 -21.84 15.52 -5.03
CA VAL A 154 -20.90 15.46 -6.16
C VAL A 154 -19.46 15.24 -5.69
N TRP A 155 -19.06 15.82 -4.55
CA TRP A 155 -17.70 15.68 -4.03
C TRP A 155 -17.38 14.25 -3.56
N GLN A 156 -18.37 13.53 -3.03
CA GLN A 156 -18.18 12.16 -2.54
C GLN A 156 -18.12 11.10 -3.64
N ARG A 157 -18.57 11.37 -4.86
CA ARG A 157 -18.88 10.31 -5.85
C ARG A 157 -17.98 10.28 -7.09
N LYS A 158 -17.03 11.20 -7.25
CA LYS A 158 -16.31 11.36 -8.54
C LYS A 158 -14.80 11.53 -8.45
N ASN A 159 -14.10 10.69 -7.68
CA ASN A 159 -12.65 10.54 -7.78
C ASN A 159 -12.27 9.06 -7.77
N CYS A 160 -12.34 8.38 -8.92
CA CYS A 160 -11.51 7.22 -9.25
C CYS A 160 -11.72 6.77 -10.72
N ALA A 161 -11.50 7.65 -11.69
CA ALA A 161 -11.34 7.20 -13.08
C ALA A 161 -10.56 8.26 -13.86
N SER A 162 -9.44 7.86 -14.46
CA SER A 162 -8.68 8.59 -15.48
C SER A 162 -7.44 9.41 -15.10
N LEU A 163 -6.86 9.25 -13.91
CA LEU A 163 -5.43 9.50 -13.70
C LEU A 163 -4.93 8.57 -12.57
N LYS A 164 -4.04 7.62 -12.89
CA LYS A 164 -3.26 6.90 -11.87
C LYS A 164 -2.17 7.84 -11.35
N VAL A 165 -2.57 8.86 -10.60
CA VAL A 165 -1.65 9.62 -9.75
C VAL A 165 -1.93 9.12 -8.34
N SER A 166 -0.95 8.41 -7.78
CA SER A 166 -0.99 7.99 -6.39
C SER A 166 -0.78 9.23 -5.52
N PHE A 167 -1.88 9.93 -5.20
CA PHE A 167 -1.85 11.03 -4.26
C PHE A 167 -1.89 10.44 -2.85
N SER A 168 -0.75 10.47 -2.16
CA SER A 168 -0.72 10.25 -0.72
C SER A 168 -1.20 11.55 -0.05
N TYR A 169 -2.45 11.57 0.41
CA TYR A 169 -3.01 12.71 1.13
C TYR A 169 -2.68 12.56 2.62
N VAL A 170 -1.86 13.47 3.15
CA VAL A 170 -1.78 13.72 4.60
C VAL A 170 -2.29 15.14 4.84
N PHE A 171 -3.50 15.24 5.38
CA PHE A 171 -4.09 16.51 5.83
C PHE A 171 -3.54 16.83 7.23
N TYR A 172 -2.62 17.78 7.35
CA TYR A 172 -2.41 18.51 8.59
C TYR A 172 -2.83 19.96 8.37
N TRP A 173 -3.84 20.38 9.13
CA TRP A 173 -4.23 21.77 9.33
C TRP A 173 -3.17 22.42 10.24
N LEU A 174 -2.61 23.54 9.82
CA LEU A 174 -2.00 24.54 10.69
C LEU A 174 -2.67 25.87 10.36
#